data_AF-A0A183PQZ2-F1
#
_entry.id   AF-A0A183PQZ2-F1
#
_cell.length_a   1.000
_cell.length_b   1.000
_cell.length_c   1.000
_cell.angle_alpha   90.00
_cell.angle_beta   90.00
_cell.angle_gamma   90.00
#
_symmetry.space_group_name_H-M   'P 1'
#
loop_
_entity.id
_entity.type
_entity.pdbx_description
1 polymer ?
#
loop_
_entity_poly.entity_id
_entity_poly.type
_entity_poly.pdbx_seq_one_letter_code
_entity_poly.pdbx_strand_id
1 'polypeptide(L)'
;MSLRGRVRIVRQTDHITDPRTTNVTSKTAPTKATAKLSEYIPVGYPLNPCGRTGLSGKGLLPHWGPNHCIIIAITRPDPGHRFYENLPFIQVGLLHNNQQLCLPWYLTDHREDCDFQDCSANVIRGFIQRRLMNLFENKHHQQSMLISLRAASVSIAYTGYITDHLNADHAWIEGVLFNIHENEEHPFQQEFLQV
;
A
#
# COMPACT_ATOMS: atom_id res chain seq x y z
N MET A 1 -10.68 31.42 0.01
CA MET A 1 -11.27 30.57 1.06
C MET A 1 -10.38 29.34 1.22
N SER A 2 -9.74 29.20 2.37
CA SER A 2 -8.66 28.26 2.65
C SER A 2 -9.22 26.94 3.21
N LEU A 3 -8.88 25.81 2.58
CA LEU A 3 -9.08 24.48 3.16
C LEU A 3 -7.74 24.01 3.74
N ARG A 4 -7.59 24.18 5.05
CA ARG A 4 -6.49 23.67 5.86
C ARG A 4 -6.64 22.16 6.05
N GLY A 5 -5.79 21.36 5.40
CA GLY A 5 -5.64 19.94 5.72
C GLY A 5 -4.73 19.77 6.95
N ARG A 6 -5.30 19.43 8.11
CA ARG A 6 -4.54 18.97 9.27
C ARG A 6 -4.07 17.54 9.02
N VAL A 7 -2.77 17.33 8.87
CA VAL A 7 -2.18 15.99 8.94
C VAL A 7 -2.03 15.63 10.42
N ARG A 8 -2.83 14.67 10.88
CA ARG A 8 -2.64 14.03 12.20
C ARG A 8 -1.60 12.93 12.04
N ILE A 9 -0.45 13.08 12.69
CA ILE A 9 0.47 11.97 12.92
C ILE A 9 -0.14 11.11 14.03
N VAL A 10 -0.68 9.96 13.68
CA VAL A 10 -1.12 8.95 14.65
C VAL A 10 0.07 8.04 14.91
N ARG A 11 0.69 8.17 16.09
CA ARG A 11 1.57 7.14 16.62
C ARG A 11 0.69 5.99 17.09
N GLN A 12 0.72 4.86 16.39
CA GLN A 12 0.09 3.63 16.87
C GLN A 12 1.17 2.76 17.51
N THR A 13 1.50 3.07 18.77
CA THR A 13 1.92 2.04 19.71
C THR A 13 0.69 1.58 20.46
N ASP A 14 0.63 0.27 20.71
CA ASP A 14 -0.28 -0.42 21.61
C ASP A 14 -1.73 -0.55 21.11
N HIS A 15 -2.02 -1.69 20.47
CA HIS A 15 -2.73 -2.79 21.13
C HIS A 15 -3.05 -3.87 20.12
N ILE A 16 -2.32 -4.97 20.24
CA ILE A 16 -2.78 -6.30 19.89
C ILE A 16 -4.08 -6.53 20.67
N THR A 17 -5.21 -6.61 19.97
CA THR A 17 -6.39 -7.30 20.50
C THR A 17 -6.77 -8.40 19.53
N ASP A 18 -6.29 -9.59 19.88
CA ASP A 18 -6.71 -10.92 19.43
C ASP A 18 -8.24 -11.00 19.26
N PRO A 19 -8.79 -11.37 18.09
CA PRO A 19 -10.21 -11.62 17.93
C PRO A 19 -10.54 -13.04 18.40
N ARG A 20 -10.34 -13.30 19.70
CA ARG A 20 -10.99 -14.41 20.41
C ARG A 20 -11.86 -13.87 21.51
N THR A 21 -12.99 -13.25 21.17
CA THR A 21 -14.16 -13.14 22.07
C THR A 21 -15.25 -12.29 21.44
N THR A 22 -16.17 -12.91 20.71
CA THR A 22 -17.60 -12.52 20.76
C THR A 22 -18.43 -13.68 20.23
N ASN A 23 -18.75 -14.64 21.10
CA ASN A 23 -19.90 -15.51 20.92
C ASN A 23 -20.93 -15.15 21.99
N VAL A 24 -21.97 -14.43 21.60
CA VAL A 24 -23.24 -14.44 22.31
C VAL A 24 -24.29 -14.83 21.28
N THR A 25 -24.90 -16.00 21.45
CA THR A 25 -26.34 -16.03 21.67
C THR A 25 -26.81 -17.37 22.20
N SER A 26 -27.71 -17.25 23.18
CA SER A 26 -28.52 -18.27 23.82
C SER A 26 -29.20 -19.24 22.85
N LYS A 27 -29.41 -20.48 23.29
CA LYS A 27 -30.74 -20.97 23.73
C LYS A 27 -30.65 -22.33 24.43
N THR A 28 -31.49 -22.44 25.45
CA THR A 28 -31.90 -23.54 26.36
C THR A 28 -31.54 -25.00 26.06
N ALA A 29 -31.24 -25.71 27.16
CA ALA A 29 -30.74 -27.08 27.31
C ALA A 29 -31.70 -28.22 26.92
N PRO A 30 -31.15 -29.44 26.71
CA PRO A 30 -31.36 -30.48 27.71
C PRO A 30 -30.08 -31.23 28.15
N THR A 31 -30.29 -32.07 29.17
CA THR A 31 -29.43 -32.63 30.21
C THR A 31 -28.30 -33.60 29.81
N LYS A 32 -27.16 -33.45 30.53
CA LYS A 32 -26.15 -34.43 31.02
C LYS A 32 -25.71 -35.58 30.10
N ALA A 33 -24.49 -35.49 29.55
CA ALA A 33 -23.37 -36.40 29.86
C ALA A 33 -22.10 -36.04 29.04
N THR A 34 -21.00 -35.79 29.76
CA THR A 34 -19.58 -35.91 29.33
C THR A 34 -19.14 -35.22 28.03
N ALA A 35 -18.59 -34.02 28.19
CA ALA A 35 -17.89 -33.27 27.15
C ALA A 35 -16.63 -34.02 26.68
N LYS A 36 -16.61 -34.38 25.40
CA LYS A 36 -15.40 -34.43 24.56
C LYS A 36 -15.63 -33.41 23.45
N LEU A 37 -15.17 -32.19 23.67
CA LEU A 37 -15.20 -31.11 22.69
C LEU A 37 -14.13 -31.39 21.63
N SER A 38 -14.47 -32.16 20.60
CA SER A 38 -13.75 -32.07 19.33
C SER A 38 -14.37 -30.90 18.57
N GLU A 39 -13.84 -29.72 18.83
CA GLU A 39 -14.29 -28.43 18.31
C GLU A 39 -14.05 -28.36 16.79
N TYR A 40 -15.07 -28.70 16.00
CA TYR A 40 -15.11 -28.42 14.57
C TYR A 40 -15.61 -26.98 14.39
N ILE A 41 -14.69 -26.01 14.38
CA ILE A 41 -15.00 -24.62 14.02
C ILE A 41 -15.11 -24.58 12.48
N PRO A 42 -16.27 -24.26 11.89
CA PRO A 42 -16.34 -24.05 10.45
C PRO A 42 -15.51 -22.82 10.08
N VAL A 43 -14.55 -23.00 9.17
CA VAL A 43 -13.72 -21.92 8.61
C VAL A 43 -14.63 -20.91 7.92
N GLY A 44 -14.77 -19.71 8.50
CA GLY A 44 -15.51 -18.59 7.90
C GLY A 44 -14.67 -17.81 6.90
N TYR A 45 -15.32 -17.01 6.05
CA TYR A 45 -14.60 -16.05 5.20
C TYR A 45 -13.86 -15.01 6.07
N PRO A 46 -12.70 -14.49 5.62
CA PRO A 46 -11.99 -13.43 6.31
C PRO A 46 -12.91 -12.25 6.60
N LEU A 47 -12.74 -11.58 7.74
CA LEU A 47 -13.49 -10.38 8.09
C LEU A 47 -12.59 -9.16 7.99
N ASN A 48 -13.09 -8.11 7.36
CA ASN A 48 -12.39 -6.84 7.22
C ASN A 48 -11.96 -6.30 8.60
N PRO A 49 -10.66 -6.06 8.84
CA PRO A 49 -10.15 -5.67 10.15
C PRO A 49 -10.63 -4.29 10.58
N CYS A 50 -11.06 -3.44 9.65
CA CYS A 50 -11.66 -2.13 9.95
C CYS A 50 -13.18 -2.19 10.17
N GLY A 51 -13.76 -3.39 10.25
CA GLY A 51 -15.17 -3.62 10.49
C GLY A 51 -16.00 -3.71 9.22
N ARG A 52 -17.33 -3.73 9.40
CA ARG A 52 -18.28 -3.89 8.30
C ARG A 52 -18.27 -2.67 7.38
N THR A 53 -18.15 -2.92 6.08
CA THR A 53 -18.31 -1.89 5.04
C THR A 53 -19.76 -1.80 4.57
N GLY A 54 -20.59 -2.80 4.90
CA GLY A 54 -21.97 -2.90 4.44
C GLY A 54 -22.10 -3.56 3.07
N LEU A 55 -20.99 -4.03 2.50
CA LEU A 55 -20.94 -4.81 1.27
C LEU A 55 -20.50 -6.24 1.60
N SER A 56 -21.43 -7.20 1.57
CA SER A 56 -21.11 -8.60 1.78
C SER A 56 -20.26 -9.18 0.64
N GLY A 57 -19.48 -10.21 0.95
CA GLY A 57 -18.61 -10.88 -0.03
C GLY A 57 -17.27 -10.16 -0.21
N LYS A 58 -16.61 -10.42 -1.33
CA LYS A 58 -15.32 -9.80 -1.71
C LYS A 58 -15.43 -8.56 -2.60
N GLY A 59 -16.65 -8.18 -2.99
CA GLY A 59 -16.87 -7.09 -3.95
C GLY A 59 -16.14 -7.33 -5.28
N LEU A 60 -15.41 -6.32 -5.74
CA LEU A 60 -14.61 -6.36 -6.98
C LEU A 60 -13.17 -6.84 -6.77
N LEU A 61 -12.74 -7.07 -5.53
CA LEU A 61 -11.38 -7.49 -5.26
C LEU A 61 -11.14 -8.93 -5.71
N PRO A 62 -9.94 -9.25 -6.24
CA PRO A 62 -9.61 -10.59 -6.73
C PRO A 62 -9.72 -11.68 -5.66
N HIS A 63 -9.21 -11.44 -4.47
CA HIS A 63 -9.07 -12.43 -3.39
C HIS A 63 -9.98 -12.11 -2.20
N TRP A 64 -10.34 -13.16 -1.44
CA TRP A 64 -10.92 -13.02 -0.11
C TRP A 64 -9.82 -12.61 0.88
N GLY A 65 -10.12 -11.73 1.82
CA GLY A 65 -9.12 -11.21 2.75
C GLY A 65 -8.28 -10.07 2.15
N PRO A 66 -7.00 -9.95 2.51
CA PRO A 66 -6.14 -8.87 2.05
C PRO A 66 -5.80 -9.02 0.56
N ASN A 67 -5.90 -7.92 -0.17
CA ASN A 67 -5.50 -7.78 -1.56
C ASN A 67 -4.35 -6.78 -1.59
N HIS A 68 -3.15 -7.28 -1.85
CA HIS A 68 -1.95 -6.49 -1.66
C HIS A 68 -1.71 -5.55 -2.84
N CYS A 69 -1.29 -4.33 -2.53
CA CYS A 69 -0.90 -3.34 -3.53
C CYS A 69 0.45 -2.69 -3.21
N ILE A 70 1.20 -2.36 -4.26
CA ILE A 70 2.41 -1.55 -4.16
C ILE A 70 2.08 -0.15 -4.66
N ILE A 71 2.37 0.87 -3.85
CA ILE A 71 2.23 2.29 -4.21
C ILE A 71 3.62 2.90 -4.32
N ILE A 72 3.84 3.73 -5.34
CA ILE A 72 5.13 4.38 -5.58
C ILE A 72 4.96 5.89 -5.49
N ALA A 73 5.76 6.54 -4.64
CA ALA A 73 6.00 7.96 -4.67
C ALA A 73 7.41 8.22 -5.21
N ILE A 74 7.51 8.91 -6.34
CA ILE A 74 8.78 9.40 -6.86
C ILE A 74 8.88 10.86 -6.43
N THR A 75 9.89 11.19 -5.63
CA THR A 75 10.01 12.51 -5.02
C THR A 75 11.35 13.17 -5.31
N ARG A 76 11.37 14.50 -5.34
CA ARG A 76 12.60 15.30 -5.45
C ARG A 76 12.48 16.60 -4.64
N PRO A 77 13.59 17.21 -4.20
CA PRO A 77 13.54 18.53 -3.57
C PRO A 77 12.95 19.58 -4.52
N ASP A 78 12.30 20.59 -3.95
CA ASP A 78 11.93 21.77 -4.71
C ASP A 78 13.18 22.45 -5.30
N PRO A 79 13.21 22.83 -6.59
CA PRO A 79 14.39 23.47 -7.19
C PRO A 79 14.80 24.76 -6.47
N GLY A 80 13.83 25.49 -5.91
CA GLY A 80 14.07 26.68 -5.11
C GLY A 80 14.51 26.40 -3.67
N HIS A 81 14.65 25.12 -3.29
CA HIS A 81 14.99 24.65 -1.95
C HIS A 81 14.16 25.36 -0.88
N ARG A 82 12.87 25.54 -1.17
CA ARG A 82 11.96 26.27 -0.29
C ARG A 82 11.68 25.45 0.96
N PHE A 83 11.41 26.16 2.05
CA PHE A 83 11.00 25.57 3.32
C PHE A 83 9.71 26.23 3.82
N TYR A 84 8.86 25.46 4.49
CA TYR A 84 7.71 25.97 5.25
C TYR A 84 7.80 25.40 6.67
N GLU A 85 7.87 26.27 7.68
CA GLU A 85 7.99 25.86 9.09
C GLU A 85 9.12 24.82 9.33
N ASN A 86 10.30 25.04 8.70
CA ASN A 86 11.47 24.15 8.71
C ASN A 86 11.30 22.79 8.01
N LEU A 87 10.21 22.57 7.28
CA LEU A 87 10.01 21.40 6.44
C LEU A 87 10.34 21.73 4.98
N PRO A 88 11.13 20.88 4.28
CA PRO A 88 11.46 21.11 2.88
C PRO A 88 10.21 20.93 2.01
N PHE A 89 10.07 21.78 0.99
CA PHE A 89 9.13 21.50 -0.09
C PHE A 89 9.65 20.35 -0.94
N ILE A 90 8.77 19.38 -1.20
CA ILE A 90 9.06 18.19 -2.00
C ILE A 90 8.11 18.18 -3.19
N GLN A 91 8.65 17.91 -4.38
CA GLN A 91 7.86 17.63 -5.57
C GLN A 91 7.62 16.12 -5.66
N VAL A 92 6.42 15.72 -6.04
CA VAL A 92 6.03 14.32 -6.21
C VAL A 92 5.48 14.09 -7.62
N GLY A 93 5.92 13.02 -8.27
CA GLY A 93 5.36 12.56 -9.53
C GLY A 93 3.97 11.96 -9.32
N LEU A 94 2.98 12.42 -10.08
CA LEU A 94 1.59 11.98 -10.00
C LEU A 94 1.11 11.53 -11.37
N LEU A 95 0.31 10.47 -11.40
CA LEU A 95 -0.44 10.08 -12.58
C LEU A 95 -1.68 10.95 -12.70
N HIS A 96 -1.97 11.40 -13.90
CA HIS A 96 -3.23 12.04 -14.22
C HIS A 96 -4.16 11.02 -14.89
N ASN A 97 -5.21 10.61 -14.17
CA ASN A 97 -6.19 9.64 -14.65
C ASN A 97 -7.60 10.19 -14.44
N ASN A 98 -8.39 10.30 -15.51
CA ASN A 98 -9.80 10.73 -15.45
C ASN A 98 -10.05 11.97 -14.58
N GLN A 99 -9.27 13.04 -14.76
CA GLN A 99 -9.35 14.31 -14.01
C GLN A 99 -8.96 14.21 -12.52
N GLN A 100 -8.36 13.09 -12.10
CA GLN A 100 -7.82 12.90 -10.77
C GLN A 100 -6.30 12.71 -10.82
N LEU A 101 -5.62 13.24 -9.81
CA LEU A 101 -4.20 13.00 -9.59
C LEU A 101 -4.06 11.89 -8.55
N CYS A 102 -3.27 10.87 -8.87
CA CYS A 102 -2.99 9.77 -7.96
C CYS A 102 -1.54 9.34 -8.03
N LEU A 103 -1.06 8.71 -6.95
CA LEU A 103 0.20 7.99 -7.00
C LEU A 103 0.03 6.72 -7.86
N PRO A 104 1.04 6.33 -8.65
CA PRO A 104 1.08 5.02 -9.27
C PRO A 104 0.89 3.92 -8.21
N TRP A 105 -0.09 3.06 -8.43
CA TRP A 105 -0.35 1.91 -7.57
C TRP A 105 -0.69 0.69 -8.42
N TYR A 106 -0.31 -0.48 -7.92
CA TYR A 106 -0.47 -1.75 -8.62
C TYR A 106 -0.95 -2.81 -7.64
N LEU A 107 -2.07 -3.46 -7.93
CA LEU A 107 -2.44 -4.70 -7.27
C LEU A 107 -1.41 -5.76 -7.64
N THR A 108 -0.99 -6.52 -6.63
CA THR A 108 0.02 -7.56 -6.78
C THR A 108 -0.53 -8.87 -6.24
N ASP A 109 -0.49 -9.88 -7.10
CA ASP A 109 -0.68 -11.25 -6.68
C ASP A 109 0.65 -11.73 -6.07
N HIS A 110 0.63 -12.07 -4.79
CA HIS A 110 1.78 -12.63 -4.10
C HIS A 110 1.36 -13.94 -3.46
N ARG A 111 2.32 -14.86 -3.34
CA ARG A 111 2.07 -16.14 -2.70
C ARG A 111 1.91 -15.94 -1.20
N GLU A 112 1.07 -16.77 -0.58
CA GLU A 112 0.81 -16.76 0.86
C GLU A 112 2.08 -16.96 1.71
N ASP A 113 3.11 -17.59 1.14
CA ASP A 113 4.42 -17.83 1.78
C ASP A 113 5.46 -16.71 1.54
N CYS A 114 5.08 -15.62 0.85
CA CYS A 114 5.96 -14.45 0.61
C CYS A 114 5.84 -13.42 1.74
N ASP A 115 6.96 -12.94 2.28
CA ASP A 115 6.94 -11.66 2.99
C ASP A 115 6.71 -10.55 1.96
N PHE A 116 5.49 -10.00 1.96
CA PHE A 116 5.06 -9.00 0.99
C PHE A 116 5.96 -7.75 0.99
N GLN A 117 6.47 -7.32 2.15
CA GLN A 117 7.32 -6.13 2.24
C GLN A 117 8.66 -6.38 1.57
N ASP A 118 9.28 -7.53 1.84
CA ASP A 118 10.58 -7.89 1.26
C ASP A 118 10.47 -8.19 -0.24
N CYS A 119 9.41 -8.90 -0.68
CA CYS A 119 9.24 -9.21 -2.09
C CYS A 119 8.78 -8.01 -2.93
N SER A 120 8.02 -7.07 -2.36
CA SER A 120 7.57 -5.86 -3.06
C SER A 120 8.72 -4.95 -3.51
N ALA A 121 9.80 -4.83 -2.73
CA ALA A 121 10.97 -4.03 -3.10
C ALA A 121 11.67 -4.57 -4.38
N ASN A 122 11.79 -5.89 -4.50
CA ASN A 122 12.38 -6.52 -5.69
C ASN A 122 11.45 -6.43 -6.90
N VAL A 123 10.14 -6.63 -6.68
CA VAL A 123 9.11 -6.48 -7.73
C VAL A 123 9.13 -5.07 -8.29
N ILE A 124 9.13 -4.05 -7.44
CA ILE A 124 9.07 -2.65 -7.88
C ILE A 124 10.34 -2.22 -8.60
N ARG A 125 11.51 -2.65 -8.11
CA ARG A 125 12.80 -2.41 -8.78
C ARG A 125 12.82 -3.02 -10.18
N GLY A 126 12.41 -4.28 -10.30
CA GLY A 126 12.33 -4.98 -11.59
C GLY A 126 11.32 -4.34 -12.54
N PHE A 127 10.16 -3.92 -12.01
CA PHE A 127 9.12 -3.24 -12.77
C PHE A 127 9.60 -1.89 -13.32
N ILE A 128 10.12 -1.00 -12.48
CA ILE A 128 10.60 0.33 -12.88
C ILE A 128 11.73 0.17 -13.91
N GLN A 129 12.70 -0.71 -13.66
CA GLN A 129 13.80 -0.95 -14.59
C GLN A 129 13.27 -1.43 -15.96
N ARG A 130 12.33 -2.37 -15.99
CA ARG A 130 11.76 -2.86 -17.25
C ARG A 130 10.94 -1.78 -17.98
N ARG A 131 10.16 -0.98 -17.25
CA ARG A 131 9.42 0.14 -17.82
C ARG A 131 10.38 1.16 -18.42
N LEU A 132 11.46 1.50 -17.74
CA LEU A 132 12.50 2.40 -18.26
C LEU A 132 13.08 1.90 -19.59
N MET A 133 13.42 0.61 -19.68
CA MET A 133 13.98 0.04 -20.91
C MET A 133 12.98 0.03 -22.09
N ASN A 134 11.68 -0.05 -21.80
CA ASN A 134 10.63 -0.05 -22.81
C ASN A 134 10.19 1.36 -23.24
N LEU A 135 10.35 2.36 -22.38
CA LEU A 135 9.92 3.74 -22.63
C LEU A 135 10.96 4.55 -23.41
N PHE A 136 12.25 4.30 -23.18
CA PHE A 136 13.33 5.06 -23.81
C PHE A 136 14.06 4.19 -24.81
N GLU A 137 14.14 4.61 -26.07
CA GLU A 137 14.89 3.89 -27.12
C GLU A 137 16.41 4.17 -27.05
N ASN A 138 16.78 5.37 -26.59
CA ASN A 138 18.17 5.80 -26.53
C ASN A 138 18.90 5.15 -25.33
N LYS A 139 19.91 4.32 -25.64
CA LYS A 139 20.74 3.63 -24.64
C LYS A 139 21.45 4.57 -23.66
N HIS A 140 21.82 5.77 -24.10
CA HIS A 140 22.45 6.76 -23.20
C HIS A 140 21.45 7.27 -22.15
N HIS A 141 20.20 7.56 -22.55
CA HIS A 141 19.15 7.96 -21.62
C HIS A 141 18.79 6.81 -20.66
N GLN A 142 18.66 5.58 -21.18
CA GLN A 142 18.44 4.40 -20.35
C GLN A 142 19.53 4.25 -19.27
N GLN A 143 20.80 4.36 -19.67
CA GLN A 143 21.93 4.22 -18.75
C GLN A 143 21.96 5.35 -17.72
N SER A 144 21.74 6.60 -18.13
CA SER A 144 21.70 7.75 -17.21
C SER A 144 20.58 7.60 -16.18
N MET A 145 19.38 7.24 -16.62
CA MET A 145 18.24 7.04 -15.72
C MET A 145 18.44 5.86 -14.77
N LEU A 146 19.09 4.78 -15.24
CA LEU A 146 19.43 3.66 -14.39
C LEU A 146 20.45 4.03 -13.30
N ILE A 147 21.37 4.96 -13.60
CA ILE A 147 22.29 5.52 -12.60
C ILE A 147 21.50 6.32 -11.56
N SER A 148 20.62 7.25 -11.98
CA SER A 148 19.80 8.03 -11.05
C SER A 148 18.91 7.14 -10.17
N LEU A 149 18.26 6.11 -10.73
CA LEU A 149 17.45 5.15 -9.97
C LEU A 149 18.26 4.33 -8.96
N ARG A 150 19.52 4.02 -9.25
CA ARG A 150 20.41 3.31 -8.32
C ARG A 150 20.93 4.21 -7.21
N ALA A 151 21.13 5.48 -7.49
CA ALA A 151 21.59 6.48 -6.53
C ALA A 151 20.45 7.01 -5.63
N ALA A 152 19.21 6.92 -6.10
CA ALA A 152 18.02 7.34 -5.37
C ALA A 152 17.88 6.60 -4.02
N SER A 153 17.44 7.33 -3.01
CA SER A 153 17.15 6.74 -1.70
C SER A 153 15.75 6.12 -1.72
N VAL A 154 15.63 4.90 -1.19
CA VAL A 154 14.37 4.15 -1.14
C VAL A 154 13.97 3.95 0.31
N SER A 155 12.74 4.31 0.66
CA SER A 155 12.19 4.16 2.00
C SER A 155 10.74 3.72 1.94
N ILE A 156 10.27 3.05 2.99
CA ILE A 156 8.86 2.70 3.17
C ILE A 156 8.20 3.82 3.97
N ALA A 157 7.24 4.52 3.35
CA ALA A 157 6.50 5.60 4.00
C ALA A 157 5.23 5.10 4.70
N TYR A 158 4.67 3.97 4.24
CA TYR A 158 3.48 3.37 4.82
C TYR A 158 3.43 1.86 4.53
N THR A 159 2.87 1.10 5.47
CA THR A 159 2.52 -0.31 5.29
C THR A 159 1.23 -0.60 6.07
N GLY A 160 0.30 -1.35 5.47
CA GLY A 160 -0.92 -1.82 6.13
C GLY A 160 -2.21 -1.53 5.36
N TYR A 161 -3.32 -1.47 6.09
CA TYR A 161 -4.68 -1.34 5.56
C TYR A 161 -4.92 -0.01 4.83
N ILE A 162 -5.38 -0.09 3.58
CA ILE A 162 -5.75 1.09 2.80
C ILE A 162 -7.27 1.24 2.80
N THR A 163 -7.73 2.41 3.25
CA THR A 163 -9.15 2.76 3.14
C THR A 163 -9.46 3.06 1.68
N ASP A 164 -10.19 2.16 1.03
CA ASP A 164 -10.58 2.30 -0.36
C ASP A 164 -12.03 1.86 -0.59
N HIS A 165 -12.66 2.48 -1.58
CA HIS A 165 -14.04 2.19 -2.00
C HIS A 165 -14.26 0.74 -2.50
N LEU A 166 -13.20 0.02 -2.87
CA LEU A 166 -13.25 -1.38 -3.26
C LEU A 166 -13.35 -2.34 -2.07
N ASN A 167 -13.14 -1.88 -0.84
CA ASN A 167 -13.18 -2.72 0.35
C ASN A 167 -14.60 -3.25 0.62
N ALA A 168 -14.69 -4.53 0.95
CA ALA A 168 -15.90 -5.28 1.30
C ALA A 168 -15.78 -5.90 2.70
N ASP A 169 -16.85 -6.49 3.22
CA ASP A 169 -16.88 -7.17 4.51
C ASP A 169 -15.86 -8.33 4.56
N HIS A 170 -15.54 -8.94 3.42
CA HIS A 170 -14.63 -10.09 3.34
C HIS A 170 -13.45 -9.94 2.36
N ALA A 171 -13.17 -8.73 1.88
CA ALA A 171 -11.96 -8.44 1.12
C ALA A 171 -11.57 -6.97 1.28
N TRP A 172 -10.28 -6.68 1.44
CA TRP A 172 -9.80 -5.31 1.61
C TRP A 172 -8.42 -5.13 0.97
N ILE A 173 -8.00 -3.88 0.79
CA ILE A 173 -6.67 -3.57 0.28
C ILE A 173 -5.69 -3.39 1.44
N GLU A 174 -4.53 -4.05 1.34
CA GLU A 174 -3.35 -3.74 2.13
C GLU A 174 -2.24 -3.32 1.19
N GLY A 175 -1.34 -2.44 1.62
CA GLY A 175 -0.29 -2.01 0.71
C GLY A 175 0.93 -1.45 1.38
N VAL A 176 1.99 -1.36 0.58
CA VAL A 176 3.26 -0.74 0.92
C VAL A 176 3.47 0.47 0.01
N LEU A 177 3.73 1.63 0.61
CA LEU A 177 4.10 2.85 -0.08
C LEU A 177 5.61 3.02 -0.06
N PHE A 178 6.25 2.84 -1.20
CA PHE A 178 7.65 3.17 -1.39
C PHE A 178 7.81 4.63 -1.77
N ASN A 179 8.65 5.35 -1.05
CA ASN A 179 9.18 6.63 -1.47
C ASN A 179 10.57 6.42 -2.08
N ILE A 180 10.67 6.73 -3.38
CA ILE A 180 11.91 6.76 -4.16
C ILE A 180 12.29 8.22 -4.31
N HIS A 181 13.22 8.67 -3.48
CA HIS A 181 13.63 10.06 -3.41
C HIS A 181 14.92 10.29 -4.19
N GLU A 182 14.90 11.31 -5.04
CA GLU A 182 15.99 11.75 -5.89
C GLU A 182 17.29 11.97 -5.11
N ASN A 183 18.41 11.65 -5.75
CA ASN A 183 19.74 11.95 -5.24
C ASN A 183 20.26 13.22 -5.91
N GLU A 184 20.75 14.19 -5.12
CA GLU A 184 21.23 15.48 -5.64
C GLU A 184 22.42 15.36 -6.61
N GLU A 185 23.30 14.36 -6.43
CA GLU A 185 24.43 14.11 -7.32
C GLU A 185 23.99 13.45 -8.63
N HIS A 186 22.85 12.75 -8.61
CA HIS A 186 22.32 11.99 -9.74
C HIS A 186 20.82 12.23 -9.90
N PRO A 187 20.40 13.46 -10.29
CA PRO A 187 19.00 13.84 -10.33
C PRO A 187 18.24 13.04 -11.40
N PHE A 188 16.92 12.94 -11.24
CA PHE A 188 16.03 12.43 -12.27
C PHE A 188 15.91 13.46 -13.40
N GLN A 189 16.07 12.98 -14.63
CA GLN A 189 15.89 13.83 -15.80
C GLN A 189 14.42 14.27 -15.92
N GLN A 190 14.16 15.45 -16.48
CA GLN A 190 12.82 16.04 -16.50
C GLN A 190 11.83 15.18 -17.31
N GLU A 191 12.32 14.49 -18.32
CA GLU A 191 11.60 13.54 -19.16
C GLU A 191 11.06 12.36 -18.35
N PHE A 192 11.72 11.97 -17.25
CA PHE A 192 11.27 10.88 -16.39
C PHE A 192 9.95 11.19 -15.67
N LEU A 193 9.68 12.47 -15.42
CA LEU A 193 8.48 12.93 -14.69
C LEU A 193 7.33 13.32 -15.63
N GLN A 194 7.54 13.29 -16.94
CA GLN A 194 6.54 13.64 -17.96
C GLN A 194 5.86 12.42 -18.59
N VAL A 195 6.22 11.20 -18.15
CA VAL A 195 5.67 9.93 -18.66
C VAL A 195 4.47 9.47 -17.84
#